data_AF-A0A7I8BP38-F1
#
_entry.id   AF-A0A7I8BP38-F1
#
_cell.length_a   1.000
_cell.length_b   1.000
_cell.length_c   1.000
_cell.angle_alpha   90.00
_cell.angle_beta   90.00
_cell.angle_gamma   90.00
#
_symmetry.space_group_name_H-M   'P 1'
#
loop_
_entity.id
_entity.type
_entity.pdbx_description
1 polymer ?
#
loop_
_entity_poly.entity_id
_entity_poly.type
_entity_poly.pdbx_seq_one_letter_code
_entity_poly.pdbx_strand_id
1 'polypeptide(L)'
;MSSTLPIATNLYYDNHFQRPGVKLLPNEFYTTSEDMVLVTVLGSCVAACIQDRTAGIGGMNHFMLPDDGADVAQAASDSMRYGAYAMEVLINELIKAGGRRERFEAKVFGGAAVLAGMTTMNIGDRNSEFVRRYLALEKIRIVAEDLEGKHPRKVAFMPRTGQVMVKKLRLQQEEGVAEREQALARQSAEQRAERLAKARARVELFSSPAAAKPRIELFGSGGSAGANQASGTGAARPAGAKPRIELFGATARPTQPNNARTVEEA
;
A
#
# COMPACT_ATOMS: atom_id res chain seq x y z
N MET A 1 22.75 -5.80 -19.17
CA MET A 1 21.73 -4.77 -18.93
C MET A 1 21.62 -4.59 -17.42
N SER A 2 22.05 -3.45 -16.88
CA SER A 2 21.93 -3.18 -15.45
C SER A 2 20.45 -2.93 -15.14
N SER A 3 19.73 -3.97 -14.73
CA SER A 3 18.36 -3.85 -14.26
C SER A 3 18.38 -3.15 -12.91
N THR A 4 18.06 -1.85 -12.89
CA THR A 4 17.86 -1.10 -11.64
C THR A 4 16.76 -1.81 -10.84
N LEU A 5 17.07 -2.24 -9.62
CA LEU A 5 16.10 -2.89 -8.74
C LEU A 5 14.97 -1.90 -8.38
N PRO A 6 13.71 -2.36 -8.27
CA PRO A 6 12.57 -1.48 -7.97
C PRO A 6 12.49 -1.13 -6.47
N ILE A 7 13.50 -0.40 -5.97
CA ILE A 7 13.59 0.03 -4.58
C ILE A 7 12.73 1.29 -4.38
N ALA A 8 11.89 1.30 -3.35
CA ALA A 8 11.08 2.47 -3.00
C ALA A 8 11.96 3.66 -2.59
N THR A 9 11.69 4.85 -3.13
CA THR A 9 12.47 6.08 -2.87
C THR A 9 11.70 7.14 -2.08
N ASN A 10 10.41 6.91 -1.81
CA ASN A 10 9.53 7.85 -1.11
C ASN A 10 9.76 7.84 0.41
N LEU A 11 10.94 8.33 0.82
CA LEU A 11 11.34 8.54 2.21
C LEU A 11 10.66 9.79 2.78
N TYR A 12 10.17 9.70 4.01
CA TYR A 12 9.53 10.80 4.73
C TYR A 12 9.69 10.63 6.24
N TYR A 13 9.28 11.62 7.03
CA TYR A 13 9.18 11.47 8.49
C TYR A 13 7.72 11.21 8.87
N ASP A 14 7.45 10.09 9.54
CA ASP A 14 6.09 9.73 9.94
C ASP A 14 5.76 10.31 11.32
N ASN A 15 4.92 11.36 11.34
CA ASN A 15 4.50 12.03 12.56
C ASN A 15 3.64 11.15 13.49
N HIS A 16 3.00 10.10 12.98
CA HIS A 16 2.22 9.21 13.84
C HIS A 16 3.13 8.24 14.59
N PHE A 17 4.13 7.68 13.90
CA PHE A 17 5.09 6.74 14.48
C PHE A 17 6.35 7.38 15.07
N GLN A 18 6.51 8.70 14.91
CA GLN A 18 7.64 9.51 15.37
C GLN A 18 8.99 8.94 14.93
N ARG A 19 9.07 8.49 13.67
CA ARG A 19 10.26 7.86 13.09
C ARG A 19 10.32 8.05 11.57
N PRO A 20 11.50 7.86 10.93
CA PRO A 20 11.59 7.81 9.48
C PRO A 20 10.63 6.78 8.89
N GLY A 21 10.12 7.03 7.70
CA GLY A 21 9.18 6.16 7.02
C GLY A 21 9.45 6.08 5.52
N VAL A 22 9.03 4.98 4.91
CA VAL A 22 9.05 4.78 3.46
C VAL A 22 7.66 4.43 3.01
N LYS A 23 7.18 5.10 1.96
CA LYS A 23 5.93 4.76 1.31
C LYS A 23 6.19 3.88 0.09
N LEU A 24 5.70 2.64 0.13
CA LEU A 24 5.84 1.71 -0.98
C LEU A 24 4.65 1.85 -1.93
N LEU A 25 4.94 2.06 -3.21
CA LEU A 25 4.01 2.01 -4.32
C LEU A 25 3.93 0.59 -4.89
N PRO A 26 2.92 0.28 -5.72
CA PRO A 26 2.88 -1.00 -6.42
C PRO A 26 4.18 -1.25 -7.16
N ASN A 27 4.64 -2.50 -7.12
CA ASN A 27 5.84 -3.00 -7.77
C ASN A 27 7.15 -2.54 -7.13
N GLU A 28 7.10 -1.90 -5.97
CA GLU A 28 8.28 -1.53 -5.21
C GLU A 28 8.50 -2.48 -4.02
N PHE A 29 9.76 -2.55 -3.58
CA PHE A 29 10.13 -3.14 -2.31
C PHE A 29 11.09 -2.24 -1.54
N TYR A 30 11.25 -2.51 -0.25
CA TYR A 30 12.24 -1.83 0.57
C TYR A 30 12.75 -2.77 1.66
N THR A 31 14.05 -2.79 1.88
CA THR A 31 14.73 -3.53 2.95
C THR A 31 15.52 -2.57 3.83
N THR A 32 15.57 -2.84 5.13
CA THR A 32 16.25 -1.96 6.09
C THR A 32 16.59 -2.68 7.39
N SER A 33 17.67 -2.24 8.02
CA SER A 33 18.05 -2.57 9.41
C SER A 33 17.80 -1.40 10.37
N GLU A 34 17.33 -0.26 9.86
CA GLU A 34 17.08 0.96 10.64
C GLU A 34 15.75 0.92 11.39
N ASP A 35 15.62 1.78 12.40
CA ASP A 35 14.36 1.93 13.15
C ASP A 35 13.40 2.87 12.41
N MET A 36 12.70 2.31 11.42
CA MET A 36 11.79 3.04 10.54
C MET A 36 10.48 2.29 10.30
N VAL A 37 9.52 2.96 9.67
CA VAL A 37 8.21 2.38 9.30
C VAL A 37 8.06 2.25 7.79
N LEU A 38 7.71 1.06 7.31
CA LEU A 38 7.36 0.82 5.91
C LEU A 38 5.84 0.86 5.78
N VAL A 39 5.33 1.75 4.93
CA VAL A 39 3.90 2.02 4.80
C VAL A 39 3.43 1.78 3.38
N THR A 40 2.29 1.10 3.24
CA THR A 40 1.62 0.97 1.95
C THR A 40 0.10 0.90 2.09
N VAL A 41 -0.60 1.07 0.98
CA VAL A 41 -2.07 0.94 0.88
C VAL A 41 -2.38 -0.13 -0.14
N LEU A 42 -3.19 -1.11 0.27
CA LEU A 42 -3.46 -2.32 -0.48
C LEU A 42 -4.95 -2.42 -0.82
N GLY A 43 -5.24 -2.59 -2.10
CA GLY A 43 -6.51 -3.09 -2.62
C GLY A 43 -6.39 -4.59 -2.90
N SER A 44 -6.54 -4.98 -4.17
CA SER A 44 -6.30 -6.36 -4.63
C SER A 44 -4.83 -6.79 -4.55
N CYS A 45 -3.88 -5.85 -4.52
CA CYS A 45 -2.46 -6.13 -4.29
C CYS A 45 -2.20 -6.81 -2.95
N VAL A 46 -1.06 -7.48 -2.85
CA VAL A 46 -0.59 -8.08 -1.60
C VAL A 46 0.79 -7.53 -1.24
N ALA A 47 1.02 -7.33 0.05
CA ALA A 47 2.32 -7.02 0.61
C ALA A 47 2.80 -8.17 1.50
N ALA A 48 4.04 -8.62 1.28
CA ALA A 48 4.75 -9.51 2.18
C ALA A 48 5.75 -8.69 3.00
N CYS A 49 5.60 -8.77 4.32
CA CYS A 49 6.54 -8.23 5.30
C CYS A 49 7.40 -9.38 5.81
N ILE A 50 8.70 -9.39 5.49
CA ILE A 50 9.62 -10.45 5.90
C ILE A 50 10.66 -9.86 6.84
N GLN A 51 11.01 -10.58 7.90
CA GLN A 51 12.00 -10.14 8.88
C GLN A 51 12.86 -11.28 9.41
N ASP A 52 14.10 -10.94 9.77
CA ASP A 52 14.94 -11.69 10.71
C ASP A 52 15.03 -10.88 12.00
N ARG A 53 14.27 -11.30 13.03
CA ARG A 53 14.28 -10.63 14.35
C ARG A 53 15.64 -10.64 15.02
N THR A 54 16.46 -11.67 14.77
CA THR A 54 17.75 -11.81 15.44
C THR A 54 18.75 -10.84 14.85
N ALA A 55 18.78 -10.72 13.53
CA ALA A 55 19.64 -9.78 12.84
C ALA A 55 19.10 -8.34 12.83
N GLY A 56 17.82 -8.14 13.19
CA GLY A 56 17.20 -6.81 13.28
C GLY A 56 16.93 -6.19 11.92
N ILE A 57 16.73 -7.03 10.90
CA ILE A 57 16.53 -6.65 9.51
C ILE A 57 15.14 -7.08 9.07
N GLY A 58 14.53 -6.29 8.21
CA GLY A 58 13.33 -6.72 7.52
C GLY A 58 13.02 -5.83 6.35
N GLY A 59 11.98 -6.21 5.63
CA GLY A 59 11.57 -5.53 4.43
C GLY A 59 10.14 -5.84 4.09
N MET A 60 9.61 -5.01 3.21
CA MET A 60 8.25 -5.12 2.70
C MET A 60 8.30 -5.00 1.19
N ASN A 61 7.49 -5.78 0.50
CA ASN A 61 7.17 -5.53 -0.91
C ASN A 61 5.72 -5.12 -1.07
N HIS A 62 5.37 -4.63 -2.24
CA HIS A 62 4.01 -4.42 -2.69
C HIS A 62 3.92 -4.96 -4.11
N PHE A 63 3.33 -6.14 -4.29
CA PHE A 63 3.19 -6.74 -5.61
C PHE A 63 1.72 -6.87 -6.01
N MET A 64 1.49 -6.87 -7.31
CA MET A 64 0.23 -7.19 -7.94
C MET A 64 0.52 -8.10 -9.13
N LEU A 65 -0.20 -9.23 -9.24
CA LEU A 65 -0.13 -10.03 -10.46
C LEU A 65 -0.88 -9.29 -11.59
N PRO A 66 -0.38 -9.28 -12.83
CA PRO A 66 -1.10 -8.73 -13.97
C PRO A 66 -2.48 -9.39 -14.14
N ASP A 67 -3.42 -8.64 -14.72
CA ASP A 67 -4.72 -9.19 -15.09
C ASP A 67 -4.57 -10.00 -16.37
N ASP A 68 -4.90 -11.27 -16.28
CA ASP A 68 -4.66 -12.27 -17.31
C ASP A 68 -5.86 -12.29 -18.25
N GLY A 69 -5.88 -11.39 -19.23
CA GLY A 69 -6.88 -11.42 -20.30
C GLY A 69 -6.85 -12.74 -21.08
N ALA A 70 -8.04 -13.23 -21.47
CA ALA A 70 -8.45 -14.30 -22.41
C ALA A 70 -7.64 -15.62 -22.56
N ASP A 71 -6.31 -15.64 -22.46
CA ASP A 71 -5.46 -16.81 -22.68
C ASP A 71 -4.84 -17.31 -21.36
N VAL A 72 -5.64 -18.08 -20.62
CA VAL A 72 -5.47 -18.41 -19.20
C VAL A 72 -4.14 -19.12 -18.89
N ALA A 73 -3.63 -19.95 -19.80
CA ALA A 73 -2.44 -20.77 -19.55
C ALA A 73 -1.13 -19.98 -19.64
N GLN A 74 -0.98 -19.13 -20.66
CA GLN A 74 0.22 -18.31 -20.84
C GLN A 74 0.23 -17.16 -19.85
N ALA A 75 -0.92 -16.54 -19.62
CA ALA A 75 -1.05 -15.40 -18.73
C ALA A 75 -0.82 -15.79 -17.25
N ALA A 76 -1.27 -16.97 -16.81
CA ALA A 76 -0.96 -17.48 -15.47
C ALA A 76 0.56 -17.62 -15.24
N SER A 77 1.32 -18.01 -16.27
CA SER A 77 2.78 -18.13 -16.20
C SER A 77 3.46 -16.77 -16.04
N ASP A 78 3.03 -15.75 -16.80
CA ASP A 78 3.57 -14.38 -16.75
C ASP A 78 3.26 -13.72 -15.41
N SER A 79 2.02 -13.90 -14.94
CA SER A 79 1.58 -13.47 -13.62
C SER A 79 2.46 -14.06 -12.51
N MET A 80 2.59 -15.39 -12.48
CA MET A 80 3.40 -16.08 -11.48
C MET A 80 4.87 -15.62 -11.52
N ARG A 81 5.44 -15.39 -12.70
CA ARG A 81 6.80 -14.86 -12.84
C ARG A 81 6.97 -13.50 -12.19
N TYR A 82 5.96 -12.63 -12.32
CA TYR A 82 5.99 -11.30 -11.73
C TYR A 82 5.98 -11.34 -10.19
N GLY A 83 5.02 -12.07 -9.62
CA GLY A 83 4.96 -12.25 -8.16
C GLY A 83 6.21 -12.93 -7.61
N ALA A 84 6.73 -13.94 -8.32
CA ALA A 84 7.94 -14.66 -7.93
C ALA A 84 9.15 -13.74 -7.91
N TYR A 85 9.31 -12.90 -8.94
CA TYR A 85 10.37 -11.91 -8.99
C TYR A 85 10.31 -10.93 -7.82
N ALA A 86 9.13 -10.38 -7.51
CA ALA A 86 8.97 -9.43 -6.40
C ALA A 86 9.30 -10.05 -5.02
N MET A 87 8.97 -11.32 -4.81
CA MET A 87 9.30 -12.06 -3.59
C MET A 87 10.79 -12.43 -3.54
N GLU A 88 11.34 -12.91 -4.65
CA GLU A 88 12.73 -13.33 -4.76
C GLU A 88 13.69 -12.15 -4.51
N VAL A 89 13.41 -11.00 -5.13
CA VAL A 89 14.20 -9.77 -4.93
C VAL A 89 14.20 -9.36 -3.46
N LEU A 90 13.04 -9.35 -2.80
CA LEU A 90 12.94 -9.01 -1.39
C LEU A 90 13.76 -9.96 -0.51
N ILE A 91 13.62 -11.28 -0.70
CA ILE A 91 14.32 -12.30 0.07
C ILE A 91 15.84 -12.18 -0.14
N ASN A 92 16.28 -12.02 -1.38
CA ASN A 92 17.70 -11.92 -1.71
C ASN A 92 18.32 -10.64 -1.12
N GLU A 93 17.63 -9.51 -1.15
CA GLU A 93 18.11 -8.27 -0.52
C GLU A 93 18.16 -8.38 1.01
N LEU A 94 17.24 -9.11 1.64
CA LEU A 94 17.32 -9.41 3.07
C LEU A 94 18.52 -10.30 3.42
N ILE A 95 18.83 -11.28 2.58
CA ILE A 95 20.00 -12.14 2.75
C ILE A 95 21.29 -11.32 2.59
N LYS A 96 21.37 -10.45 1.56
CA LYS A 96 22.51 -9.55 1.35
C LYS A 96 22.72 -8.58 2.51
N ALA A 97 21.63 -8.14 3.14
CA ALA A 97 21.69 -7.31 4.34
C ALA A 97 22.13 -8.08 5.62
N GLY A 98 22.39 -9.39 5.52
CA GLY A 98 22.87 -10.24 6.61
C GLY A 98 21.79 -11.16 7.23
N GLY A 99 20.61 -11.24 6.61
CA GLY A 99 19.50 -12.06 7.09
C GLY A 99 19.71 -13.54 6.80
N ARG A 100 19.25 -14.40 7.71
CA ARG A 100 19.30 -15.86 7.52
C ARG A 100 17.94 -16.40 7.13
N ARG A 101 17.87 -17.10 5.99
CA ARG A 101 16.61 -17.61 5.41
C ARG A 101 15.84 -18.48 6.38
N GLU A 102 16.52 -19.33 7.13
CA GLU A 102 15.93 -20.21 8.15
C GLU A 102 15.32 -19.47 9.35
N ARG A 103 15.61 -18.17 9.50
CA ARG A 103 15.08 -17.31 10.57
C ARG A 103 13.99 -16.36 10.08
N PHE A 104 13.71 -16.36 8.78
CA PHE A 104 12.71 -15.47 8.23
C PHE A 104 11.32 -15.85 8.72
N GLU A 105 10.61 -14.82 9.17
CA GLU A 105 9.19 -14.87 9.46
C GLU A 105 8.48 -13.89 8.53
N ALA A 106 7.35 -14.32 7.97
CA ALA A 106 6.54 -13.51 7.06
C ALA A 106 5.22 -13.09 7.71
N LYS A 107 4.77 -11.89 7.36
CA LYS A 107 3.40 -11.41 7.60
C LYS A 107 2.84 -10.86 6.31
N VAL A 108 1.63 -11.26 5.95
CA VAL A 108 1.05 -10.95 4.63
C VAL A 108 -0.30 -10.25 4.74
N PHE A 109 -0.50 -9.23 3.91
CA PHE A 109 -1.67 -8.36 3.98
C PHE A 109 -2.14 -7.98 2.57
N GLY A 110 -3.43 -7.70 2.40
CA GLY A 110 -3.99 -7.21 1.13
C GLY A 110 -4.94 -8.20 0.46
N GLY A 111 -5.04 -8.19 -0.86
CA GLY A 111 -5.94 -9.10 -1.59
C GLY A 111 -7.42 -8.72 -1.52
N ALA A 112 -7.75 -7.46 -1.22
CA ALA A 112 -9.13 -7.00 -1.12
C ALA A 112 -9.85 -7.00 -2.48
N ALA A 113 -11.12 -7.41 -2.51
CA ALA A 113 -12.03 -7.24 -3.65
C ALA A 113 -12.70 -5.86 -3.57
N VAL A 114 -12.09 -4.85 -4.22
CA VAL A 114 -12.46 -3.44 -4.07
C VAL A 114 -13.55 -2.96 -5.05
N LEU A 115 -13.68 -3.58 -6.24
CA LEU A 115 -14.74 -3.24 -7.21
C LEU A 115 -15.74 -4.39 -7.38
N ALA A 116 -17.01 -4.11 -7.10
CA ALA A 116 -18.12 -4.99 -7.44
C ALA A 116 -18.43 -4.86 -8.94
N GLY A 117 -17.74 -5.64 -9.77
CA GLY A 117 -17.89 -5.61 -11.22
C GLY A 117 -16.95 -6.59 -11.92
N MET A 118 -17.35 -7.86 -11.95
CA MET A 118 -16.95 -9.00 -12.82
C MET A 118 -15.50 -9.28 -13.26
N THR A 119 -14.46 -8.52 -12.91
CA THR A 119 -13.05 -8.92 -13.21
C THR A 119 -12.10 -8.76 -12.03
N THR A 120 -12.33 -7.80 -11.14
CA THR A 120 -11.42 -7.56 -9.99
C THR A 120 -11.58 -8.55 -8.83
N MET A 121 -12.68 -9.32 -8.79
CA MET A 121 -12.90 -10.34 -7.76
C MET A 121 -11.82 -11.43 -7.78
N ASN A 122 -11.30 -11.81 -8.94
CA ASN A 122 -10.33 -12.90 -9.05
C ASN A 122 -8.90 -12.48 -8.72
N ILE A 123 -8.54 -11.19 -8.83
CA ILE A 123 -7.14 -10.77 -8.70
C ILE A 123 -6.66 -10.86 -7.25
N GLY A 124 -7.50 -10.42 -6.29
CA GLY A 124 -7.17 -10.45 -4.87
C GLY A 124 -6.95 -11.87 -4.34
N ASP A 125 -7.85 -12.79 -4.73
CA ASP A 125 -7.77 -14.20 -4.35
C ASP A 125 -6.54 -14.87 -4.94
N ARG A 126 -6.24 -14.61 -6.23
CA ARG A 126 -5.04 -15.14 -6.89
C ARG A 126 -3.75 -14.63 -6.26
N ASN A 127 -3.68 -13.35 -5.90
CA ASN A 127 -2.51 -12.77 -5.21
C ASN A 127 -2.31 -13.41 -3.83
N SER A 128 -3.41 -13.64 -3.11
CA SER A 128 -3.43 -14.24 -1.77
C SER A 128 -3.02 -15.72 -1.81
N GLU A 129 -3.52 -16.47 -2.77
CA GLU A 129 -3.13 -17.87 -2.97
C GLU A 129 -1.67 -17.99 -3.42
N PHE A 130 -1.23 -17.11 -4.33
CA PHE A 130 0.16 -17.04 -4.78
C PHE A 130 1.13 -16.83 -3.60
N VAL A 131 0.89 -15.82 -2.75
CA VAL A 131 1.82 -15.53 -1.65
C VAL A 131 1.92 -16.67 -0.65
N ARG A 132 0.80 -17.33 -0.34
CA ARG A 132 0.76 -18.48 0.57
C ARG A 132 1.56 -19.65 -0.01
N ARG A 133 1.35 -20.00 -1.28
CA ARG A 133 2.11 -21.07 -1.96
C ARG A 133 3.59 -20.74 -2.04
N TYR A 134 3.94 -19.52 -2.44
CA TYR A 134 5.33 -19.12 -2.59
C TYR A 134 6.10 -19.21 -1.25
N LEU A 135 5.53 -18.66 -0.17
CA LEU A 135 6.15 -18.72 1.16
C LEU A 135 6.25 -20.15 1.70
N ALA A 136 5.27 -21.01 1.41
CA ALA A 136 5.33 -22.42 1.77
C ALA A 136 6.45 -23.18 1.04
N LEU A 137 6.62 -22.94 -0.27
CA LEU A 137 7.71 -23.52 -1.06
C LEU A 137 9.09 -23.05 -0.55
N GLU A 138 9.18 -21.77 -0.18
CA GLU A 138 10.39 -21.16 0.40
C GLU A 138 10.64 -21.54 1.87
N LYS A 139 9.74 -22.32 2.48
CA LYS A 139 9.77 -22.72 3.89
C LYS A 139 9.83 -21.54 4.86
N ILE A 140 9.27 -20.39 4.47
CA ILE A 140 9.15 -19.20 5.31
C ILE A 140 7.78 -19.23 6.00
N ARG A 141 7.77 -19.29 7.33
CA ARG A 141 6.52 -19.39 8.09
C ARG A 141 5.77 -18.06 8.08
N ILE A 142 4.48 -18.12 7.77
CA ILE A 142 3.55 -17.00 7.95
C ILE A 142 3.15 -16.96 9.43
N VAL A 143 3.49 -15.87 10.13
CA VAL A 143 3.17 -15.70 11.57
C VAL A 143 1.93 -14.84 11.79
N ALA A 144 1.48 -14.11 10.77
CA ALA A 144 0.22 -13.37 10.77
C ALA A 144 -0.22 -13.07 9.33
N GLU A 145 -1.53 -13.10 9.08
CA GLU A 145 -2.11 -12.65 7.81
C GLU A 145 -3.44 -11.92 8.00
N ASP A 146 -3.71 -10.93 7.15
CA ASP A 146 -5.04 -10.34 6.91
C ASP A 146 -5.16 -10.14 5.40
N LEU A 147 -5.51 -11.24 4.73
CA LEU A 147 -5.70 -11.34 3.28
C LEU A 147 -7.20 -11.31 2.93
N GLU A 148 -7.52 -11.09 1.66
CA GLU A 148 -8.89 -11.17 1.12
C GLU A 148 -9.86 -10.15 1.76
N GLY A 149 -11.17 -10.24 1.45
CA GLY A 149 -12.21 -9.39 2.01
C GLY A 149 -12.52 -8.12 1.18
N LYS A 150 -13.49 -7.32 1.65
CA LYS A 150 -14.11 -6.26 0.82
C LYS A 150 -13.44 -4.89 0.92
N HIS A 151 -12.56 -4.70 1.91
CA HIS A 151 -12.03 -3.37 2.23
C HIS A 151 -10.54 -3.26 1.90
N PRO A 152 -10.12 -2.18 1.20
CA PRO A 152 -8.71 -1.82 1.12
C PRO A 152 -8.14 -1.62 2.53
N ARG A 153 -6.84 -1.78 2.69
CA ARG A 153 -6.18 -1.59 4.00
C ARG A 153 -4.87 -0.84 3.87
N LYS A 154 -4.64 0.08 4.80
CA LYS A 154 -3.32 0.69 5.02
C LYS A 154 -2.53 -0.21 5.96
N VAL A 155 -1.32 -0.56 5.57
CA VAL A 155 -0.40 -1.39 6.33
C VAL A 155 0.80 -0.53 6.73
N ALA A 156 1.18 -0.58 8.00
CA ALA A 156 2.39 0.03 8.52
C ALA A 156 3.21 -1.05 9.24
N PHE A 157 4.38 -1.35 8.72
CA PHE A 157 5.28 -2.37 9.22
C PHE A 157 6.52 -1.75 9.85
N MET A 158 6.91 -2.21 11.03
CA MET A 158 8.14 -1.83 11.71
C MET A 158 9.11 -3.02 11.66
N PRO A 159 10.04 -3.08 10.69
CA PRO A 159 10.91 -4.25 10.46
C PRO A 159 11.69 -4.68 11.70
N ARG A 160 12.20 -3.70 12.44
CA ARG A 160 13.04 -3.91 13.63
C ARG A 160 12.33 -4.66 14.76
N THR A 161 11.05 -4.39 15.00
CA THR A 161 10.25 -5.05 16.06
C THR A 161 9.40 -6.19 15.50
N GLY A 162 9.14 -6.17 14.20
CA GLY A 162 8.18 -7.01 13.53
C GLY A 162 6.73 -6.61 13.72
N GLN A 163 6.44 -5.48 14.35
CA GLN A 163 5.06 -5.06 14.57
C GLN A 163 4.44 -4.59 13.26
N VAL A 164 3.18 -4.96 13.03
CA VAL A 164 2.39 -4.49 11.90
C VAL A 164 1.09 -3.92 12.43
N MET A 165 0.74 -2.74 11.93
CA MET A 165 -0.57 -2.14 12.14
C MET A 165 -1.34 -2.10 10.84
N VAL A 166 -2.60 -2.52 10.91
CA VAL A 166 -3.50 -2.58 9.75
C VAL A 166 -4.72 -1.73 10.02
N LYS A 167 -5.03 -0.83 9.10
CA LYS A 167 -6.24 -0.01 9.13
C LYS A 167 -7.07 -0.30 7.88
N LYS A 168 -8.22 -0.96 8.07
CA LYS A 168 -9.23 -1.13 7.01
C LYS A 168 -9.80 0.25 6.64
N LEU A 169 -9.79 0.56 5.36
CA LEU A 169 -10.26 1.82 4.81
C LEU A 169 -11.72 1.65 4.42
N ARG A 170 -12.56 2.62 4.79
CA ARG A 170 -13.96 2.64 4.36
C ARG A 170 -13.98 3.06 2.90
N LEU A 171 -14.55 2.21 2.05
CA LEU A 171 -14.97 2.63 0.73
C LEU A 171 -16.19 3.53 0.95
N GLN A 172 -16.08 4.81 0.62
CA GLN A 172 -17.27 5.62 0.37
C GLN A 172 -17.87 5.10 -0.94
N GLN A 173 -18.56 3.96 -0.87
CA GLN A 173 -19.57 3.68 -1.87
C GLN A 173 -20.69 4.67 -1.57
N GLU A 174 -20.88 5.66 -2.44
CA GLU A 174 -22.19 6.29 -2.51
C GLU A 174 -23.16 5.16 -2.86
N GLU A 175 -23.91 4.69 -1.86
CA GLU A 175 -25.00 3.75 -2.09
C GLU A 175 -25.90 4.31 -3.19
N GLY A 176 -26.18 3.48 -4.19
CA GLY A 176 -27.00 3.86 -5.33
C GLY A 176 -26.24 4.51 -6.50
N VAL A 177 -24.90 4.55 -6.56
CA VAL A 177 -24.21 4.93 -7.81
C VAL A 177 -24.53 3.94 -8.92
N ALA A 178 -24.46 2.64 -8.65
CA ALA A 178 -24.81 1.62 -9.65
C ALA A 178 -26.29 1.69 -10.05
N GLU A 179 -27.20 1.92 -9.11
CA GLU A 179 -28.63 2.09 -9.39
C GLU A 179 -28.92 3.38 -10.14
N ARG A 180 -28.23 4.48 -9.81
CA ARG A 180 -28.28 5.75 -10.56
C ARG A 180 -27.73 5.55 -11.96
N GLU A 181 -26.59 4.86 -12.13
CA GLU A 181 -26.01 4.56 -13.44
C GLU A 181 -26.93 3.68 -14.28
N GLN A 182 -27.56 2.66 -13.69
CA GLN A 182 -28.55 1.82 -14.37
C GLN A 182 -29.82 2.60 -14.71
N ALA A 183 -30.33 3.42 -13.78
CA ALA A 183 -31.50 4.27 -14.02
C ALA A 183 -31.22 5.30 -15.13
N LEU A 184 -30.02 5.87 -15.15
CA LEU A 184 -29.55 6.77 -16.21
C LEU A 184 -29.32 6.06 -17.54
N ALA A 185 -28.84 4.82 -17.53
CA ALA A 185 -28.66 4.01 -18.73
C ALA A 185 -30.00 3.58 -19.36
N ARG A 186 -31.05 3.48 -18.54
CA ARG A 186 -32.43 3.19 -18.98
C ARG A 186 -33.19 4.42 -19.50
N GLN A 187 -32.63 5.63 -19.39
CA GLN A 187 -33.27 6.85 -19.91
C GLN A 187 -33.23 6.90 -21.44
N SER A 188 -34.23 7.55 -22.04
CA SER A 188 -34.29 7.71 -23.49
C SER A 188 -33.13 8.57 -24.03
N ALA A 189 -32.78 8.37 -25.30
CA ALA A 189 -31.70 9.11 -25.95
C ALA A 189 -31.90 10.64 -25.89
N GLU A 190 -33.15 11.10 -25.96
CA GLU A 190 -33.54 12.51 -25.87
C GLU A 190 -33.27 13.09 -24.48
N GLN A 191 -33.68 12.39 -23.41
CA GLN A 191 -33.43 12.79 -22.03
C GLN A 191 -31.93 12.84 -21.71
N ARG A 192 -31.15 11.91 -22.28
CA ARG A 192 -29.70 11.87 -22.17
C ARG A 192 -29.03 13.07 -22.88
N ALA A 193 -29.53 13.44 -24.08
CA ALA A 193 -29.02 14.57 -24.84
C ALA A 193 -29.28 15.92 -24.15
N GLU A 194 -30.49 16.11 -23.62
CA GLU A 194 -30.88 17.35 -22.91
C GLU A 194 -30.05 17.56 -21.63
N ARG A 195 -29.82 16.49 -20.86
CA ARG A 195 -28.99 16.55 -19.65
C ARG A 195 -27.53 16.84 -19.98
N LEU A 196 -26.96 16.22 -21.01
CA LEU A 196 -25.59 16.47 -21.46
C LEU A 196 -25.42 17.92 -21.94
N ALA A 197 -26.42 18.48 -22.64
CA ALA A 197 -26.43 19.88 -23.03
C ALA A 197 -26.44 20.81 -21.80
N LYS A 198 -27.27 20.53 -20.79
CA LYS A 198 -27.33 21.30 -19.54
C LYS A 198 -26.07 21.18 -18.68
N ALA A 199 -25.44 20.00 -18.67
CA ALA A 199 -24.15 19.79 -18.00
C ALA A 199 -23.02 20.54 -18.71
N ARG A 200 -22.95 20.45 -20.04
CA ARG A 200 -21.98 21.21 -20.86
C ARG A 200 -22.15 22.72 -20.70
N ALA A 201 -23.37 23.22 -20.60
CA ALA A 201 -23.63 24.64 -20.35
C ALA A 201 -23.17 25.14 -18.98
N ARG A 202 -22.91 24.22 -18.03
CA ARG A 202 -22.51 24.53 -16.64
C ARG A 202 -21.02 24.25 -16.38
N VAL A 203 -20.32 23.69 -17.36
CA VAL A 203 -18.87 23.46 -17.29
C VAL A 203 -18.17 24.69 -17.87
N GLU A 204 -17.65 25.54 -16.99
CA GLU A 204 -16.64 26.52 -17.40
C GLU A 204 -15.35 25.75 -17.69
N LEU A 205 -15.04 25.57 -18.97
CA LEU A 205 -13.69 25.17 -19.38
C LEU A 205 -12.76 26.33 -19.02
N PHE A 206 -11.75 26.09 -18.19
CA PHE A 206 -10.58 26.96 -18.11
C PHE A 206 -9.82 26.88 -19.45
N SER A 207 -10.38 27.47 -20.50
CA SER A 207 -9.62 27.84 -21.69
C SER A 207 -8.97 29.18 -21.40
N SER A 208 -7.66 29.17 -21.19
CA SER A 208 -6.84 30.39 -21.23
C SER A 208 -7.22 31.20 -22.48
N PRO A 209 -7.56 32.50 -22.36
CA PRO A 209 -7.54 33.35 -23.53
C PRO A 209 -6.08 33.50 -23.99
N ALA A 210 -5.93 33.55 -25.30
CA ALA A 210 -4.67 33.62 -26.03
C ALA A 210 -3.63 34.54 -25.38
N ALA A 211 -2.40 34.06 -25.38
CA ALA A 211 -1.20 34.72 -24.88
C ALA A 211 -1.11 36.22 -25.24
N ALA A 212 -1.29 37.09 -24.24
CA ALA A 212 -0.51 38.31 -24.17
C ALA A 212 0.85 37.92 -23.57
N LYS A 213 1.90 37.87 -24.40
CA LYS A 213 3.27 37.63 -23.94
C LYS A 213 3.61 38.62 -22.83
N PRO A 214 4.00 38.18 -21.61
CA PRO A 214 4.54 39.10 -20.64
C PRO A 214 5.88 39.64 -21.17
N ARG A 215 5.93 40.96 -21.36
CA ARG A 215 7.11 41.71 -21.75
C ARG A 215 8.07 41.70 -20.56
N ILE A 216 9.14 40.93 -20.66
CA ILE A 216 10.20 40.90 -19.65
C ILE A 216 11.03 42.18 -19.82
N GLU A 217 10.85 43.14 -18.92
CA GLU A 217 11.74 44.28 -18.77
C GLU A 217 12.97 43.85 -17.96
N LEU A 218 14.12 43.97 -18.62
CA LEU A 218 15.44 43.76 -18.03
C LEU A 218 15.85 45.04 -17.28
N PHE A 219 15.86 45.01 -15.94
CA PHE A 219 16.50 46.05 -15.13
C PHE A 219 17.35 45.44 -14.02
N GLY A 220 18.66 45.49 -14.23
CA GLY A 220 19.66 46.05 -13.32
C GLY A 220 19.70 45.65 -11.84
N SER A 221 20.81 44.95 -11.50
CA SER A 221 21.83 45.34 -10.50
C SER A 221 21.51 45.43 -9.00
N GLY A 222 22.33 44.70 -8.22
CA GLY A 222 22.63 44.88 -6.77
C GLY A 222 22.15 43.68 -5.93
N GLY A 223 23.00 42.76 -5.43
CA GLY A 223 23.93 42.93 -4.29
C GLY A 223 23.13 42.96 -2.96
N SER A 224 23.34 42.20 -1.89
CA SER A 224 24.42 41.32 -1.40
C SER A 224 23.97 40.66 -0.06
N ALA A 225 24.55 39.50 0.27
CA ALA A 225 25.02 39.05 1.60
C ALA A 225 24.07 38.56 2.74
N GLY A 226 24.48 37.40 3.31
CA GLY A 226 24.39 37.02 4.73
C GLY A 226 23.35 35.94 5.09
N ALA A 227 23.52 34.98 6.01
CA ALA A 227 24.61 34.19 6.62
C ALA A 227 23.95 33.29 7.70
N ASN A 228 24.63 32.20 8.11
CA ASN A 228 24.49 31.37 9.34
C ASN A 228 23.40 30.26 9.43
N GLN A 229 23.75 28.97 9.60
CA GLN A 229 24.30 28.21 10.80
C GLN A 229 23.22 27.95 11.88
N ALA A 230 23.04 26.81 12.57
CA ALA A 230 23.79 25.57 12.82
C ALA A 230 22.92 24.45 13.49
N SER A 231 23.46 23.21 13.57
CA SER A 231 23.44 22.14 14.63
C SER A 231 22.14 21.76 15.39
N GLY A 232 21.88 20.51 15.84
CA GLY A 232 22.62 19.25 15.95
C GLY A 232 21.95 18.26 16.95
N THR A 233 22.37 16.98 16.92
CA THR A 233 22.29 15.91 17.98
C THR A 233 20.90 15.44 18.49
N GLY A 234 20.59 14.20 18.91
CA GLY A 234 21.30 12.93 19.13
C GLY A 234 20.36 11.89 19.81
N ALA A 235 20.53 10.60 19.46
CA ALA A 235 20.25 9.30 20.14
C ALA A 235 19.13 9.07 21.20
N ALA A 236 18.37 7.97 21.07
CA ALA A 236 18.45 6.71 21.89
C ALA A 236 17.12 5.89 21.99
N ARG A 237 17.26 4.54 22.07
CA ARG A 237 16.24 3.45 22.11
C ARG A 237 15.50 3.32 23.46
N PRO A 238 14.37 2.56 23.58
CA PRO A 238 14.36 1.11 23.92
C PRO A 238 13.30 0.28 23.13
N ALA A 239 13.52 -0.96 22.69
CA ALA A 239 13.43 -2.28 23.37
C ALA A 239 12.00 -2.83 23.66
N GLY A 240 11.61 -3.85 22.88
CA GLY A 240 10.88 -5.05 23.33
C GLY A 240 9.36 -4.98 23.60
N ALA A 241 8.53 -5.25 22.58
CA ALA A 241 7.11 -5.58 22.78
C ALA A 241 6.62 -6.67 21.82
N LYS A 242 5.92 -7.66 22.38
CA LYS A 242 5.36 -8.85 21.70
C LYS A 242 4.43 -8.45 20.55
N PRO A 243 4.34 -9.23 19.46
CA PRO A 243 3.55 -8.83 18.28
C PRO A 243 2.06 -8.88 18.62
N ARG A 244 1.44 -7.71 18.68
CA ARG A 244 0.00 -7.50 18.82
C ARG A 244 -0.49 -6.84 17.53
N ILE A 245 -1.57 -7.35 16.96
CA ILE A 245 -2.27 -6.68 15.86
C ILE A 245 -3.18 -5.64 16.53
N GLU A 246 -2.83 -4.36 16.43
CA GLU A 246 -3.64 -3.27 16.97
C GLU A 246 -4.43 -2.59 15.84
N LEU A 247 -5.75 -2.56 16.01
CA LEU A 247 -6.70 -1.90 15.13
C LEU A 247 -6.80 -0.43 15.55
N PHE A 248 -6.71 0.51 14.61
CA PHE A 248 -6.78 1.94 14.90
C PHE A 248 -8.15 2.36 15.49
N GLY A 249 -8.15 2.97 16.68
CA GLY A 249 -9.19 3.92 17.11
C GLY A 249 -10.28 3.45 18.08
N ALA A 250 -9.94 2.78 19.19
CA ALA A 250 -10.85 2.63 20.32
C ALA A 250 -10.44 3.55 21.47
N THR A 251 -11.24 4.56 21.77
CA THR A 251 -11.15 5.34 23.01
C THR A 251 -11.44 4.43 24.20
N ALA A 252 -10.57 4.48 25.21
CA ALA A 252 -10.68 3.68 26.42
C ALA A 252 -11.95 4.02 27.20
N ARG A 253 -12.76 3.00 27.51
CA ARG A 253 -13.81 3.04 28.55
C ARG A 253 -13.40 2.07 29.66
N PRO A 254 -13.52 2.43 30.95
CA PRO A 254 -12.94 1.64 32.04
C PRO A 254 -13.65 0.30 32.25
N THR A 255 -12.85 -0.68 32.63
CA THR A 255 -13.15 -2.10 32.83
C THR A 255 -14.02 -2.36 34.08
N GLN A 256 -15.04 -3.22 33.92
CA GLN A 256 -15.57 -4.06 35.01
C GLN A 256 -15.37 -5.55 34.63
N PRO A 257 -15.04 -6.44 35.59
CA PRO A 257 -14.78 -7.85 35.30
C PRO A 257 -16.01 -8.72 35.62
N ASN A 258 -16.53 -9.51 34.67
CA ASN A 258 -16.77 -10.95 34.86
C ASN A 258 -17.36 -11.67 33.62
N ASN A 259 -16.91 -12.91 33.45
CA ASN A 259 -17.56 -14.07 32.79
C ASN A 259 -17.78 -14.16 31.26
N ALA A 260 -16.94 -15.02 30.64
CA ALA A 260 -17.21 -16.30 29.98
C ALA A 260 -18.36 -16.50 28.95
N ARG A 261 -18.02 -17.31 27.91
CA ARG A 261 -18.83 -18.05 26.88
C ARG A 261 -19.00 -17.32 25.53
N THR A 262 -18.29 -17.71 24.46
CA THR A 262 -18.49 -18.78 23.44
C THR A 262 -19.60 -18.52 22.39
N VAL A 263 -19.18 -18.64 21.11
CA VAL A 263 -19.86 -18.97 19.83
C VAL A 263 -20.98 -18.12 19.20
N GLU A 264 -20.85 -18.06 17.86
CA GLU A 264 -21.85 -18.03 16.77
C GLU A 264 -22.48 -16.73 16.22
N GLU A 265 -22.26 -16.59 14.90
CA GLU A 265 -23.15 -16.15 13.80
C GLU A 265 -24.19 -15.04 14.01
N ALA A 266 -23.97 -13.93 13.28
CA ALA A 266 -24.86 -13.36 12.25
C ALA A 266 -24.14 -12.23 11.50
#